data_AF-A0A933R9Z6-F1
#
_entry.id   AF-A0A933R9Z6-F1
#
_cell.length_a   1.000
_cell.length_b   1.000
_cell.length_c   1.000
_cell.angle_alpha   90.00
_cell.angle_beta   90.00
_cell.angle_gamma   90.00
#
_symmetry.space_group_name_H-M   'P 1'
#
loop_
_entity.id
_entity.type
_entity.pdbx_description
1 polymer ?
#
loop_
_entity_poly.entity_id
_entity_poly.type
_entity_poly.pdbx_seq_one_letter_code
_entity_poly.pdbx_strand_id
1 'polypeptide(L)'
;MPIERRDGYHLWVGGPVPSGADAITLGPLVIVRAGAEASPYLLRHEQVHVRQWRRHGVVGFGVRYLGSYLIWRLRGKSHQGAYLRIPLEIEADWVARRSLDTAVRDDVPAGVSAP
;
A
#
# COMPACT_ATOMS: atom_id res chain seq x y z
N MET A 1 11.11 12.57 -16.42
CA MET A 1 10.29 12.31 -15.22
C MET A 1 9.46 11.07 -15.48
N PRO A 2 9.85 9.87 -14.99
CA PRO A 2 9.19 8.64 -15.42
C PRO A 2 7.89 8.45 -14.63
N ILE A 3 6.77 8.80 -15.24
CA ILE A 3 5.48 8.25 -14.84
C ILE A 3 5.39 6.89 -15.51
N GLU A 4 5.59 5.82 -14.76
CA GLU A 4 5.50 4.45 -15.24
C GLU A 4 4.04 3.99 -15.16
N ARG A 5 3.46 3.56 -16.28
CA ARG A 5 2.09 3.02 -16.27
C ARG A 5 2.18 1.52 -15.98
N ARG A 6 1.61 1.11 -14.85
CA ARG A 6 1.51 -0.31 -14.46
C ARG A 6 0.05 -0.77 -14.57
N ASP A 7 -0.14 -2.08 -14.57
CA ASP A 7 -1.48 -2.66 -14.69
C ASP A 7 -2.38 -2.23 -13.52
N GLY A 8 -3.28 -1.28 -13.82
CA GLY A 8 -4.28 -0.75 -12.90
C GLY A 8 -3.90 0.53 -12.14
N TYR A 9 -2.68 1.08 -12.30
CA TYR A 9 -2.28 2.36 -11.69
C TYR A 9 -1.09 3.04 -12.39
N HIS A 10 -0.92 4.33 -12.15
CA HIS A 10 0.20 5.15 -12.62
C HIS A 10 1.19 5.32 -11.46
N LEU A 11 2.45 4.95 -11.66
CA LEU A 11 3.52 5.13 -10.69
C LEU A 11 4.33 6.37 -11.04
N TRP A 12 4.38 7.36 -10.15
CA TRP A 12 5.21 8.54 -10.28
C TRP A 12 6.35 8.48 -9.27
N VAL A 13 7.55 8.18 -9.75
CA VAL A 13 8.78 8.16 -8.94
C VAL A 13 9.38 9.56 -8.85
N GLY A 14 9.71 10.00 -7.63
CA GLY A 14 10.34 11.29 -7.37
C GLY A 14 9.37 12.48 -7.33
N GLY A 15 8.06 12.22 -7.24
CA GLY A 15 7.04 13.26 -7.04
C GLY A 15 7.01 13.79 -5.60
N PRO A 16 6.22 14.85 -5.34
CA PRO A 16 6.11 15.44 -4.01
C PRO A 16 5.36 14.49 -3.06
N VAL A 17 6.10 13.79 -2.20
CA VAL A 17 5.53 12.95 -1.13
C VAL A 17 5.64 13.70 0.20
N PRO A 18 4.56 13.77 1.01
CA PRO A 18 4.57 14.42 2.31
C PRO A 18 5.75 14.00 3.19
N SER A 19 6.33 14.93 3.95
CA SER A 19 7.41 14.64 4.90
C SER A 19 6.91 13.70 5.99
N GLY A 20 7.30 12.43 5.92
CA GLY A 20 6.85 11.36 6.83
C GLY A 20 6.18 10.17 6.15
N ALA A 21 5.96 10.23 4.83
CA ALA A 21 5.53 9.08 4.02
C ALA A 21 6.57 8.77 2.93
N ASP A 22 6.68 7.49 2.57
CA ASP A 22 7.54 7.03 1.48
C ASP A 22 6.78 6.91 0.16
N ALA A 23 5.46 6.80 0.23
CA ALA A 23 4.55 6.84 -0.90
C ALA A 23 3.19 7.44 -0.51
N ILE A 24 2.42 7.85 -1.51
CA ILE A 24 1.03 8.26 -1.37
C ILE A 24 0.22 7.78 -2.57
N THR A 25 -0.89 7.10 -2.29
CA THR A 25 -1.90 6.80 -3.30
C THR A 25 -2.89 7.96 -3.41
N LEU A 26 -3.19 8.35 -4.64
CA LEU A 26 -4.20 9.33 -5.07
C LEU A 26 -5.02 8.77 -6.24
N GLY A 27 -6.05 7.97 -5.93
CA GLY A 27 -6.89 7.31 -6.92
C GLY A 27 -6.12 6.27 -7.70
N PRO A 28 -6.02 6.37 -9.04
CA PRO A 28 -5.18 5.50 -9.85
C PRO A 28 -3.70 5.94 -9.87
N LEU A 29 -3.33 7.05 -9.22
CA LEU A 29 -1.95 7.55 -9.18
C LEU A 29 -1.29 7.15 -7.86
N VAL A 30 -0.10 6.54 -7.94
CA VAL A 30 0.76 6.22 -6.80
C VAL A 30 2.02 7.05 -6.95
N ILE A 31 2.28 7.94 -6.00
CA ILE A 31 3.48 8.77 -5.99
C ILE A 31 4.44 8.18 -4.97
N VAL A 32 5.66 7.86 -5.38
CA VAL A 32 6.68 7.25 -4.52
C VAL A 32 7.91 8.16 -4.46
N ARG A 33 8.50 8.26 -3.27
CA ARG A 33 9.75 8.99 -3.05
C ARG A 33 10.88 8.26 -3.77
N ALA A 34 11.76 9.01 -4.44
CA ALA A 34 12.95 8.43 -5.07
C ALA A 34 13.80 7.66 -4.04
N GLY A 35 14.16 6.42 -4.35
CA GLY A 35 14.83 5.46 -3.47
C GLY A 35 13.89 4.47 -2.76
N ALA A 36 12.59 4.77 -2.64
CA ALA A 36 11.60 3.89 -2.00
C ALA A 36 10.87 2.98 -2.99
N GLU A 37 10.91 3.30 -4.29
CA GLU A 37 10.29 2.53 -5.38
C GLU A 37 10.85 1.10 -5.53
N ALA A 38 12.05 0.86 -5.01
CA ALA A 38 12.68 -0.45 -5.04
C ALA A 38 12.04 -1.44 -4.05
N SER A 39 11.23 -0.97 -3.09
CA SER A 39 10.59 -1.83 -2.08
C SER A 39 9.38 -2.56 -2.68
N PRO A 40 9.43 -3.89 -2.88
CA PRO A 40 8.30 -4.63 -3.42
C PRO A 40 7.11 -4.60 -2.45
N TYR A 41 7.37 -4.56 -1.15
CA TYR A 41 6.36 -4.39 -0.12
C TYR A 41 5.59 -3.08 -0.29
N LEU A 42 6.30 -1.95 -0.43
CA LEU A 42 5.69 -0.63 -0.56
C LEU A 42 4.78 -0.56 -1.79
N LEU A 43 5.26 -1.05 -2.94
CA LEU A 43 4.49 -1.06 -4.17
C LEU A 43 3.21 -1.91 -4.06
N ARG A 44 3.29 -3.07 -3.39
CA ARG A 44 2.12 -3.93 -3.16
C ARG A 44 1.14 -3.30 -2.17
N HIS A 45 1.63 -2.61 -1.14
CA HIS A 45 0.82 -1.87 -0.18
C HIS A 45 0.02 -0.76 -0.88
N GLU A 46 0.68 0.09 -1.66
CA GLU A 46 0.02 1.16 -2.43
C GLU A 46 -0.98 0.60 -3.46
N GLN A 47 -0.67 -0.53 -4.11
CA GLN A 47 -1.60 -1.20 -5.03
C GLN A 47 -2.91 -1.61 -4.35
N VAL A 48 -2.86 -2.01 -3.07
CA VAL A 48 -4.07 -2.33 -2.30
C VAL A 48 -4.89 -1.07 -2.06
N HIS A 49 -4.26 0.06 -1.75
CA HIS A 49 -4.97 1.34 -1.64
C HIS A 49 -5.64 1.75 -2.95
N VAL A 50 -4.99 1.57 -4.11
CA VAL A 50 -5.64 1.81 -5.41
C VAL A 50 -6.88 0.93 -5.57
N ARG A 51 -6.80 -0.35 -5.22
CA ARG A 51 -7.94 -1.28 -5.28
C ARG A 51 -9.05 -0.89 -4.30
N GLN A 52 -8.72 -0.51 -3.08
CA GLN A 52 -9.68 -0.02 -2.07
C GLN A 52 -10.37 1.26 -2.54
N TRP A 53 -9.62 2.17 -3.16
CA TRP A 53 -10.14 3.39 -3.74
C TRP A 53 -11.11 3.10 -4.88
N ARG A 54 -10.76 2.18 -5.79
CA ARG A 54 -11.68 1.73 -6.85
C ARG A 54 -12.93 1.04 -6.29
N ARG A 55 -12.80 0.32 -5.18
CA ARG A 55 -13.92 -0.38 -4.51
C ARG A 55 -14.88 0.55 -3.79
N HIS A 56 -14.37 1.59 -3.13
CA HIS A 56 -15.17 2.46 -2.26
C HIS A 56 -15.38 3.88 -2.80
N GLY A 57 -14.68 4.26 -3.87
CA GLY A 57 -14.60 5.64 -4.34
C GLY A 57 -13.82 6.54 -3.38
N VAL A 58 -13.55 7.79 -3.82
CA VAL A 58 -12.81 8.79 -3.03
C VAL A 58 -13.48 9.03 -1.68
N VAL A 59 -14.79 9.26 -1.70
CA VAL A 59 -15.57 9.58 -0.50
C VAL A 59 -15.67 8.38 0.43
N GLY A 60 -16.00 7.19 -0.09
CA GLY A 60 -16.16 5.99 0.73
C GLY A 60 -14.86 5.51 1.34
N PHE A 61 -13.72 5.69 0.64
CA PHE A 61 -12.39 5.45 1.20
C PHE A 61 -12.08 6.46 2.29
N GLY A 62 -12.21 7.77 2.01
CA GLY A 62 -11.93 8.83 2.97
C GLY A 62 -12.73 8.70 4.26
N VAL A 63 -14.05 8.47 4.18
CA VAL A 63 -14.91 8.29 5.35
C VAL A 63 -14.49 7.09 6.19
N ARG A 64 -14.16 5.95 5.56
CA ARG A 64 -13.70 4.75 6.30
C ARG A 64 -12.34 4.97 6.95
N TYR A 65 -11.44 5.62 6.24
CA TYR A 65 -10.08 5.89 6.70
C TYR A 65 -10.07 6.89 7.86
N LEU A 66 -10.57 8.10 7.62
CA LEU A 66 -10.65 9.16 8.62
C LEU A 66 -11.60 8.78 9.76
N GLY A 67 -12.74 8.14 9.47
CA GLY A 67 -13.68 7.69 10.50
C GLY A 67 -13.03 6.70 11.46
N SER A 68 -12.32 5.69 10.94
CA SER A 68 -11.60 4.72 11.77
C SER A 68 -10.49 5.38 12.56
N TYR A 69 -9.72 6.28 11.93
CA TYR A 69 -8.69 7.05 12.60
C TYR A 69 -9.25 7.86 13.77
N LEU A 70 -10.31 8.63 13.54
CA LEU A 70 -10.95 9.47 14.55
C LEU A 70 -11.53 8.62 15.69
N ILE A 71 -12.17 7.50 15.40
CA ILE A 71 -12.68 6.57 16.43
C ILE A 71 -11.54 6.11 17.34
N TRP A 72 -10.39 5.73 16.78
CA TRP A 72 -9.25 5.28 17.60
C TRP A 72 -8.56 6.42 18.35
N ARG A 73 -8.54 7.63 17.78
CA ARG A 73 -8.07 8.84 18.46
C ARG A 73 -8.96 9.21 19.64
N LEU A 74 -10.28 9.16 19.47
CA LEU A 74 -11.25 9.39 20.53
C LEU A 74 -11.18 8.31 21.63
N ARG A 75 -10.73 7.09 21.28
CA ARG A 75 -10.40 6.02 22.23
C ARG A 75 -9.03 6.19 22.92
N GLY A 76 -8.39 7.35 22.79
CA GLY A 76 -7.15 7.69 23.48
C GLY A 76 -5.90 7.03 22.90
N LYS A 77 -5.94 6.52 21.66
CA LYS A 77 -4.74 5.96 21.02
C LYS A 77 -3.86 7.09 20.46
N SER A 78 -2.54 6.88 20.54
CA SER A 78 -1.56 7.74 19.86
C SER A 78 -1.81 7.77 18.36
N HIS A 79 -1.24 8.76 17.65
CA HIS A 79 -1.41 8.88 16.19
C HIS A 79 -1.04 7.57 15.48
N GLN A 80 0.13 7.02 15.81
CA GLN A 80 0.60 5.74 15.29
C GLN A 80 -0.30 4.57 15.70
N GLY A 81 -0.75 4.55 16.97
CA GLY A 81 -1.65 3.49 17.45
C GLY A 81 -3.03 3.51 16.80
N ALA A 82 -3.53 4.68 16.41
CA ALA A 82 -4.76 4.84 15.65
C ALA A 82 -4.57 4.44 14.18
N TYR A 83 -3.48 4.88 13.56
CA TYR A 83 -3.10 4.55 12.18
C TYR A 83 -3.01 3.05 11.95
N LEU A 84 -2.22 2.34 12.79
CA LEU A 84 -2.04 0.89 12.70
C LEU A 84 -3.32 0.07 12.95
N ARG A 85 -4.39 0.71 13.42
CA ARG A 85 -5.69 0.07 13.66
C ARG A 85 -6.74 0.41 12.61
N ILE A 86 -6.40 1.21 11.61
CA ILE A 86 -7.30 1.49 10.49
C ILE A 86 -7.44 0.18 9.69
N PRO A 87 -8.67 -0.34 9.48
CA PRO A 87 -8.86 -1.59 8.75
C PRO A 87 -8.27 -1.58 7.33
N LEU A 88 -8.28 -0.42 6.66
CA LEU A 88 -7.72 -0.25 5.33
C LEU A 88 -6.19 -0.42 5.33
N GLU A 89 -5.50 0.08 6.36
CA GLU A 89 -4.05 -0.09 6.55
C GLU A 89 -3.71 -1.55 6.88
N ILE A 90 -4.51 -2.20 7.74
CA ILE A 90 -4.32 -3.61 8.10
C ILE A 90 -4.49 -4.50 6.87
N GLU A 91 -5.52 -4.27 6.05
CA GLU A 91 -5.72 -5.02 4.80
C GLU A 91 -4.53 -4.80 3.85
N ALA A 92 -4.06 -3.57 3.68
CA ALA A 92 -2.94 -3.26 2.81
C ALA A 92 -1.64 -3.96 3.28
N ASP A 93 -1.32 -3.90 4.57
CA ASP A 93 -0.14 -4.58 5.14
C ASP A 93 -0.25 -6.10 4.99
N TRP A 94 -1.41 -6.69 5.30
CA TRP A 94 -1.61 -8.14 5.20
C TRP A 94 -1.51 -8.64 3.76
N VAL A 95 -2.18 -7.97 2.82
CA VAL A 95 -2.13 -8.36 1.39
C VAL A 95 -0.72 -8.16 0.84
N ALA A 96 -0.03 -7.06 1.18
CA ALA A 96 1.33 -6.80 0.74
C ALA A 96 2.27 -7.93 1.21
N ARG A 97 2.28 -8.25 2.51
CA ARG A 97 3.10 -9.34 3.06
C ARG A 97 2.78 -10.69 2.43
N ARG A 98 1.49 -11.03 2.31
CA ARG A 98 1.07 -12.31 1.73
C ARG A 98 1.44 -12.43 0.25
N SER A 99 1.38 -11.33 -0.50
CA SER A 99 1.79 -11.31 -1.90
C SER A 99 3.29 -11.58 -2.07
N LEU A 100 4.12 -11.11 -1.13
CA LEU A 100 5.55 -11.38 -1.12
C LEU A 100 5.85 -12.83 -0.74
N ASP A 101 5.19 -13.38 0.28
CA ASP A 101 5.33 -14.80 0.65
C ASP A 101 4.95 -15.73 -0.51
N THR A 102 3.93 -15.35 -1.30
CA THR A 102 3.51 -16.13 -2.47
C THR A 102 4.51 -15.96 -3.62
N ALA A 103 4.95 -14.74 -3.91
CA ALA A 103 5.91 -14.48 -4.99
C ALA A 103 7.26 -15.20 -4.79
N VAL A 104 7.73 -15.32 -3.54
CA VAL A 104 8.96 -16.07 -3.21
C VAL A 104 8.82 -17.57 -3.50
N ARG A 105 7.61 -18.14 -3.48
CA ARG A 105 7.39 -19.56 -3.80
C ARG A 105 7.44 -19.86 -5.29
N ASP A 106 7.13 -18.89 -6.14
CA ASP A 106 7.16 -19.05 -7.60
C ASP A 106 8.61 -19.11 -8.14
N ASP A 107 9.60 -18.65 -7.36
CA ASP A 107 11.03 -18.64 -7.71
C ASP A 107 11.79 -19.91 -7.26
N VAL A 108 11.11 -20.94 -6.73
CA VAL A 108 11.77 -22.24 -6.45
C VAL A 108 11.68 -23.10 -7.72
N PRO A 109 12.78 -23.29 -8.49
CA PRO A 109 12.75 -24.22 -9.61
C PRO A 109 12.40 -25.62 -9.09
N ALA A 110 11.36 -26.22 -9.68
CA ALA A 110 11.01 -27.62 -9.51
C ALA A 110 12.17 -28.49 -10.02
N GLY A 111 13.14 -28.74 -9.14
CA GLY A 111 14.41 -29.34 -9.51
C GLY A 111 15.15 -29.89 -8.29
N VAL A 112 14.48 -30.71 -7.49
CA VAL A 112 15.18 -31.66 -6.60
C VAL A 112 14.61 -33.05 -6.87
N SER A 113 15.06 -33.65 -7.97
CA SER A 113 15.17 -35.11 -8.05
C SER A 113 16.46 -35.48 -7.33
N ALA A 114 16.33 -35.99 -6.11
CA ALA A 114 17.43 -36.65 -5.42
C ALA A 114 17.58 -38.09 -5.97
N PRO A 115 18.83 -38.61 -6.09
CA PRO A 115 19.12 -39.94 -6.60
C PRO A 115 18.70 -41.07 -5.66
#